data_AF-A0A928S7Z4-F1
#
_entry.id   AF-A0A928S7Z4-F1
#
_cell.length_a   1.000
_cell.length_b   1.000
_cell.length_c   1.000
_cell.angle_alpha   90.00
_cell.angle_beta   90.00
_cell.angle_gamma   90.00
#
_symmetry.space_group_name_H-M   'P 1'
#
loop_
_entity.id
_entity.type
_entity.pdbx_description
1 polymer ?
#
loop_
_entity_poly.entity_id
_entity_poly.type
_entity_poly.pdbx_seq_one_letter_code
_entity_poly.pdbx_strand_id
1 'polypeptide(L)'
;MEKLTDWLTDRFEHPLSFFLFLLGGILILLGLTTGFQIPVLQQLSIDPAYRILSIIIGSVSILFSIFFTTTQENSSGFLRIGRQTNQLKSKDKIDRMWQHLLSGATQSVFIFAGDVSWIDRDKEVLNSNTKTQGNKVRILCRRPRKNQLLKDNVAKLIKTGAEVKYYDESQPPVVRGILIDSSSADVGAALTVAKSAKFAVKREYGVPGTEDTHTYDARLYIPPKDIRQVQILDQLFNVIWEHSITGVVLEPKIFSEHEMLSLLSKIPQYNGIQVSDFEIRSIDIASLWTTCTYVKEYKFADTLALLDAYDTQDIQMFAPCLCISHFQNSFLLPPIVEQQDDKLVIVDGMHRLFCRLAFMHKADAICLVVSVKKDLPSAPIPFTDVKIWPRKMPRENSFINFDPSRFRDIEVLERALSDLYSQESKKY
;
A
#
# COMPACT_ATOMS: atom_id res chain seq x y z
N MET A 1 -15.96 -28.77 -43.95
CA MET A 1 -15.89 -29.69 -42.79
C MET A 1 -14.84 -29.19 -41.81
N GLU A 2 -13.54 -29.17 -42.13
CA GLU A 2 -12.46 -28.71 -41.23
C GLU A 2 -12.73 -27.38 -40.52
N LYS A 3 -13.12 -26.31 -41.24
CA LYS A 3 -13.43 -25.01 -40.62
C LYS A 3 -14.57 -25.03 -39.60
N LEU A 4 -15.54 -25.94 -39.76
CA LEU A 4 -16.65 -26.09 -38.82
C LEU A 4 -16.19 -26.87 -37.59
N THR A 5 -15.38 -27.91 -37.79
CA THR A 5 -14.77 -28.66 -36.70
C THR A 5 -13.88 -27.76 -35.86
N ASP A 6 -13.02 -26.97 -36.48
CA ASP A 6 -12.12 -26.03 -35.81
C ASP A 6 -12.91 -24.99 -35.00
N TRP A 7 -13.95 -24.42 -35.59
CA TRP A 7 -14.83 -23.46 -34.91
C TRP A 7 -15.54 -24.09 -33.70
N LEU A 8 -16.06 -25.31 -33.83
CA LEU A 8 -16.74 -26.02 -32.75
C LEU A 8 -15.76 -26.39 -31.62
N THR A 9 -14.54 -26.82 -31.96
CA THR A 9 -13.51 -27.14 -30.95
C THR A 9 -12.93 -25.91 -30.27
N ASP A 10 -12.84 -24.76 -30.96
CA ASP A 10 -12.33 -23.52 -30.38
C ASP A 10 -13.35 -22.85 -29.45
N ARG A 11 -14.66 -23.03 -29.73
CA ARG A 11 -15.72 -22.43 -28.92
C ARG A 11 -16.23 -23.24 -27.75
N PHE A 12 -16.18 -24.57 -27.80
CA PHE A 12 -16.68 -25.44 -26.73
C PHE A 12 -15.54 -26.22 -26.08
N GLU A 13 -14.92 -25.63 -25.07
CA GLU A 13 -13.82 -26.27 -24.33
C GLU A 13 -14.30 -27.43 -23.45
N HIS A 14 -15.54 -27.34 -22.93
CA HIS A 14 -16.12 -28.37 -22.10
C HIS A 14 -17.01 -29.31 -22.92
N PRO A 15 -16.81 -30.64 -22.85
CA PRO A 15 -17.55 -31.61 -23.65
C PRO A 15 -19.07 -31.57 -23.37
N LEU A 16 -19.48 -31.20 -22.15
CA LEU A 16 -20.89 -31.02 -21.81
C LEU A 16 -21.53 -29.83 -22.54
N SER A 17 -20.84 -28.69 -22.65
CA SER A 17 -21.36 -27.50 -23.34
C SER A 17 -21.54 -27.79 -24.83
N PHE A 18 -20.56 -28.47 -25.44
CA PHE A 18 -20.65 -28.96 -26.82
C PHE A 18 -21.83 -29.92 -27.00
N PHE A 19 -21.99 -30.89 -26.09
CA PHE A 19 -23.07 -31.86 -26.16
C PHE A 19 -24.45 -31.20 -26.05
N LEU A 20 -24.63 -30.26 -25.11
CA LEU A 20 -25.87 -29.51 -24.95
C LEU A 20 -26.20 -28.64 -26.17
N PHE A 21 -25.18 -28.06 -26.81
CA PHE A 21 -25.35 -27.29 -28.04
C PHE A 21 -25.81 -28.19 -29.20
N LEU A 22 -25.17 -29.34 -29.36
CA LEU A 22 -25.46 -30.28 -30.45
C LEU A 22 -26.82 -30.97 -30.26
N LEU A 23 -27.12 -31.40 -29.04
CA LEU A 23 -28.44 -31.90 -28.65
C LEU A 23 -29.52 -30.85 -28.88
N GLY A 24 -29.25 -29.60 -28.49
CA GLY A 24 -30.18 -28.49 -28.67
C GLY A 24 -30.48 -28.21 -30.15
N GLY A 25 -29.44 -28.21 -30.99
CA GLY A 25 -29.59 -28.08 -32.44
C GLY A 25 -30.40 -29.22 -33.06
N ILE A 26 -30.16 -30.47 -32.65
CA ILE A 26 -30.91 -31.64 -33.12
C ILE A 26 -32.39 -31.53 -32.74
N LEU A 27 -32.71 -31.16 -31.49
CA LEU A 27 -34.08 -31.04 -31.01
C LEU A 27 -34.86 -29.91 -31.70
N ILE A 28 -34.18 -28.79 -31.98
CA ILE A 28 -34.77 -27.70 -32.77
C ILE A 28 -35.04 -28.17 -34.21
N LEU A 29 -34.08 -28.85 -34.85
CA LEU A 29 -34.26 -29.39 -36.20
C LEU A 29 -35.42 -30.38 -36.26
N LEU A 30 -35.51 -31.31 -35.30
CA LEU A 30 -36.63 -32.24 -35.13
C LEU A 30 -37.99 -31.51 -35.05
N GLY A 31 -38.04 -30.43 -34.29
CA GLY A 31 -39.26 -29.61 -34.17
C GLY A 31 -39.62 -28.81 -35.43
N LEU A 32 -38.61 -28.41 -36.24
CA LEU A 32 -38.78 -27.57 -37.43
C LEU A 32 -38.96 -28.35 -38.74
N THR A 33 -38.64 -29.65 -38.79
CA THR A 33 -38.62 -30.46 -40.04
C THR A 33 -39.99 -30.74 -40.70
N THR A 34 -41.03 -29.97 -40.44
CA THR A 34 -42.36 -30.13 -41.05
C THR A 34 -42.40 -29.91 -42.57
N GLY A 35 -41.29 -29.49 -43.21
CA GLY A 35 -41.16 -29.35 -44.67
C GLY A 35 -40.29 -30.38 -45.37
N PHE A 36 -39.55 -31.25 -44.65
CA PHE A 36 -38.64 -32.23 -45.25
C PHE A 36 -39.12 -33.65 -44.97
N GLN A 37 -39.45 -34.40 -46.03
CA GLN A 37 -39.78 -35.82 -45.93
C GLN A 37 -38.52 -36.64 -45.63
N ILE A 38 -38.14 -36.69 -44.35
CA ILE A 38 -37.14 -37.64 -43.85
C ILE A 38 -37.92 -38.79 -43.19
N PRO A 39 -38.05 -39.96 -43.85
CA PRO A 39 -38.96 -41.03 -43.44
C PRO A 39 -38.73 -41.52 -42.00
N VAL A 40 -37.48 -41.49 -41.54
CA VAL A 40 -37.08 -41.94 -40.20
C VAL A 40 -37.59 -41.00 -39.09
N LEU A 41 -37.67 -39.68 -39.35
CA LEU A 41 -38.08 -38.71 -38.33
C LEU A 41 -39.60 -38.58 -38.22
N GLN A 42 -40.34 -38.85 -39.31
CA GLN A 42 -41.81 -38.83 -39.29
C GLN A 42 -42.40 -39.93 -38.40
N GLN A 43 -41.69 -41.05 -38.21
CA GLN A 43 -42.13 -42.12 -37.30
C GLN A 43 -41.97 -41.76 -35.82
N LEU A 44 -41.14 -40.76 -35.48
CA LEU A 44 -40.80 -40.42 -34.09
C LEU A 44 -41.66 -39.28 -33.51
N SER A 45 -42.37 -38.51 -34.34
CA SER A 45 -43.04 -37.27 -33.90
C SER A 45 -44.32 -36.96 -34.70
N ILE A 46 -45.36 -37.76 -34.48
CA ILE A 46 -46.69 -37.52 -35.09
C ILE A 46 -47.43 -36.40 -34.34
N ASP A 47 -47.19 -36.23 -33.03
CA ASP A 47 -47.89 -35.25 -32.19
C ASP A 47 -47.29 -33.82 -32.30
N PRO A 48 -48.10 -32.80 -32.65
CA PRO A 48 -47.70 -31.40 -32.59
C PRO A 48 -47.14 -30.95 -31.23
N ALA A 49 -47.63 -31.52 -30.12
CA ALA A 49 -47.17 -31.17 -28.76
C ALA A 49 -45.70 -31.55 -28.53
N TYR A 50 -45.27 -32.74 -29.00
CA TYR A 50 -43.87 -33.17 -28.89
C TYR A 50 -42.92 -32.27 -29.72
N ARG A 51 -43.42 -31.63 -30.78
CA ARG A 51 -42.63 -30.70 -31.60
C ARG A 51 -42.35 -29.39 -30.90
N ILE A 52 -43.39 -28.77 -30.34
CA ILE A 52 -43.25 -27.55 -29.54
C ILE A 52 -42.32 -27.83 -28.35
N LEU A 53 -42.52 -28.96 -27.68
CA LEU A 53 -41.66 -29.37 -26.58
C LEU A 53 -40.20 -29.56 -27.01
N SER A 54 -39.94 -30.17 -28.17
CA SER A 54 -38.58 -30.33 -28.71
C SER A 54 -37.91 -28.99 -29.01
N ILE A 55 -38.62 -28.03 -29.58
CA ILE A 55 -38.10 -26.67 -29.83
C ILE A 55 -37.74 -25.97 -28.51
N ILE A 56 -38.61 -26.08 -27.50
CA ILE A 56 -38.38 -25.48 -26.18
C ILE A 56 -37.16 -26.10 -25.51
N ILE A 57 -37.10 -27.44 -25.40
CA ILE A 57 -35.97 -28.15 -24.77
C ILE A 57 -34.68 -27.86 -25.55
N GLY A 58 -34.74 -27.83 -26.87
CA GLY A 58 -33.58 -27.54 -27.70
C GLY A 58 -33.06 -26.11 -27.51
N SER A 59 -33.96 -25.14 -27.44
CA SER A 59 -33.61 -23.73 -27.18
C SER A 59 -33.01 -23.53 -25.79
N VAL A 60 -33.59 -24.16 -24.76
CA VAL A 60 -33.06 -24.14 -23.40
C VAL A 60 -31.67 -24.78 -23.33
N SER A 61 -31.45 -25.88 -24.04
CA SER A 61 -30.15 -26.57 -24.07
C SER A 61 -29.06 -25.70 -24.70
N ILE A 62 -29.36 -24.97 -25.78
CA ILE A 62 -28.44 -24.01 -26.39
C ILE A 62 -28.16 -22.84 -25.44
N LEU A 63 -29.18 -22.28 -24.80
CA LEU A 63 -29.01 -21.18 -23.84
C LEU A 63 -28.14 -21.61 -22.65
N PHE A 64 -28.35 -22.81 -22.12
CA PHE A 64 -27.50 -23.37 -21.07
C PHE A 64 -26.07 -23.58 -21.55
N SER A 65 -25.88 -24.09 -22.77
CA SER A 65 -24.54 -24.23 -23.35
C SER A 65 -23.81 -22.89 -23.47
N ILE A 66 -24.49 -21.84 -23.93
CA ILE A 66 -23.95 -20.47 -24.00
C ILE A 66 -23.62 -19.97 -22.59
N PHE A 67 -24.53 -20.13 -21.64
CA PHE A 67 -24.33 -19.72 -20.25
C PHE A 67 -23.14 -20.42 -19.59
N PHE A 68 -22.99 -21.74 -19.77
CA PHE A 68 -21.82 -22.48 -19.29
C PHE A 68 -20.54 -21.98 -19.96
N THR A 69 -20.58 -21.66 -21.25
CA THR A 69 -19.40 -21.16 -21.97
C THR A 69 -18.99 -19.77 -21.50
N THR A 70 -19.94 -18.87 -21.22
CA THR A 70 -19.65 -17.51 -20.74
C THR A 70 -19.26 -17.46 -19.27
N THR A 71 -19.88 -18.28 -18.42
CA THR A 71 -19.47 -18.42 -17.01
C THR A 71 -18.12 -19.11 -16.87
N GLN A 72 -17.82 -20.06 -17.75
CA GLN A 72 -16.51 -20.68 -17.83
C GLN A 72 -15.46 -19.68 -18.32
N GLU A 73 -15.69 -18.85 -19.35
CA GLU A 73 -14.72 -17.82 -19.77
C GLU A 73 -14.32 -16.87 -18.62
N ASN A 74 -15.23 -16.57 -17.70
CA ASN A 74 -14.92 -15.75 -16.51
C ASN A 74 -14.11 -16.48 -15.44
N SER A 75 -14.16 -17.81 -15.39
CA SER A 75 -13.46 -18.64 -14.39
C SER A 75 -12.21 -19.36 -14.95
N SER A 76 -12.15 -19.58 -16.27
CA SER A 76 -11.05 -20.22 -17.00
C SER A 76 -10.03 -19.24 -17.58
N GLY A 77 -10.20 -17.92 -17.39
CA GLY A 77 -9.16 -16.93 -17.66
C GLY A 77 -7.82 -17.31 -16.99
N PHE A 78 -7.87 -17.96 -15.82
CA PHE A 78 -6.69 -18.50 -15.13
C PHE A 78 -6.10 -19.75 -15.80
N LEU A 79 -6.94 -20.63 -16.37
CA LEU A 79 -6.53 -21.92 -16.96
C LEU A 79 -6.10 -21.81 -18.44
N ARG A 80 -6.64 -20.87 -19.23
CA ARG A 80 -6.21 -20.63 -20.62
C ARG A 80 -4.78 -20.09 -20.72
N ILE A 81 -4.27 -19.47 -19.66
CA ILE A 81 -2.86 -19.06 -19.55
C ILE A 81 -1.93 -20.29 -19.54
N GLY A 82 -2.40 -21.47 -19.13
CA GLY A 82 -1.59 -22.70 -19.02
C GLY A 82 -1.03 -23.25 -20.32
N ARG A 83 -1.49 -22.77 -21.49
CA ARG A 83 -0.88 -23.10 -22.81
C ARG A 83 -0.15 -21.93 -23.46
N GLN A 84 -0.32 -20.70 -22.97
CA GLN A 84 0.53 -19.60 -23.40
C GLN A 84 1.89 -19.75 -22.74
N THR A 85 2.95 -19.39 -23.46
CA THR A 85 4.29 -19.33 -22.87
C THR A 85 4.22 -18.52 -21.57
N ASN A 86 4.70 -19.07 -20.45
CA ASN A 86 4.85 -18.35 -19.18
C ASN A 86 5.64 -17.03 -19.33
N GLN A 87 6.25 -16.79 -20.49
CA GLN A 87 6.94 -15.59 -20.88
C GLN A 87 6.03 -14.61 -21.63
N LEU A 88 5.99 -13.36 -21.17
CA LEU A 88 5.27 -12.24 -21.78
C LEU A 88 6.27 -11.15 -22.19
N LYS A 89 6.26 -10.72 -23.46
CA LYS A 89 7.19 -9.70 -23.98
C LYS A 89 6.53 -8.33 -24.26
N SER A 90 5.21 -8.28 -24.33
CA SER A 90 4.47 -7.05 -24.57
C SER A 90 4.02 -6.44 -23.25
N LYS A 91 4.24 -5.14 -23.09
CA LYS A 91 3.83 -4.35 -21.93
C LYS A 91 2.33 -4.47 -21.69
N ASP A 92 1.50 -4.43 -22.74
CA ASP A 92 0.04 -4.54 -22.59
C ASP A 92 -0.38 -5.90 -22.05
N LYS A 93 0.28 -6.98 -22.49
CA LYS A 93 0.04 -8.32 -21.92
C LYS A 93 0.48 -8.40 -20.47
N ILE A 94 1.62 -7.80 -20.14
CA ILE A 94 2.16 -7.74 -18.77
C ILE A 94 1.21 -6.95 -17.86
N ASP A 95 0.72 -5.80 -18.31
CA ASP A 95 -0.19 -4.95 -17.56
C ASP A 95 -1.54 -5.64 -17.32
N ARG A 96 -2.09 -6.32 -18.32
CA ARG A 96 -3.32 -7.12 -18.13
C ARG A 96 -3.11 -8.25 -17.14
N MET A 97 -1.98 -8.97 -17.24
CA MET A 97 -1.66 -10.04 -16.29
C MET A 97 -1.47 -9.49 -14.87
N TRP A 98 -0.78 -8.35 -14.74
CA TRP A 98 -0.61 -7.65 -13.47
C TRP A 98 -1.95 -7.28 -12.84
N GLN A 99 -2.86 -6.67 -13.60
CA GLN A 99 -4.22 -6.34 -13.14
C GLN A 99 -5.01 -7.58 -12.74
N HIS A 100 -4.89 -8.65 -13.52
CA HIS A 100 -5.58 -9.90 -13.24
C HIS A 100 -5.12 -10.50 -11.90
N LEU A 101 -3.80 -10.59 -11.68
CA LEU A 101 -3.26 -11.06 -10.40
C LEU A 101 -3.67 -10.15 -9.24
N LEU A 102 -3.53 -8.83 -9.42
CA LEU A 102 -3.87 -7.87 -8.38
C LEU A 102 -5.35 -7.92 -7.99
N SER A 103 -6.26 -8.09 -8.96
CA SER A 103 -7.70 -8.21 -8.70
C SER A 103 -8.11 -9.58 -8.16
N GLY A 104 -7.33 -10.62 -8.46
CA GLY A 104 -7.60 -12.00 -8.09
C GLY A 104 -7.04 -12.42 -6.73
N ALA A 105 -6.26 -11.56 -6.06
CA ALA A 105 -5.71 -11.85 -4.75
C ALA A 105 -6.80 -11.96 -3.68
N THR A 106 -6.65 -12.93 -2.78
CA THR A 106 -7.66 -13.25 -1.76
C THR A 106 -7.16 -13.10 -0.32
N GLN A 107 -5.84 -13.03 -0.12
CA GLN A 107 -5.22 -12.95 1.20
C GLN A 107 -4.13 -11.88 1.25
N SER A 108 -3.25 -11.85 0.25
CA SER A 108 -2.08 -10.98 0.29
C SER A 108 -1.57 -10.59 -1.10
N VAL A 109 -0.95 -9.41 -1.16
CA VAL A 109 -0.28 -8.88 -2.35
C VAL A 109 1.07 -8.30 -1.95
N PHE A 110 2.16 -8.85 -2.47
CA PHE A 110 3.52 -8.34 -2.25
C PHE A 110 4.12 -7.84 -3.56
N ILE A 111 4.63 -6.60 -3.57
CA ILE A 111 5.08 -5.95 -4.81
C ILE A 111 6.53 -5.51 -4.70
N PHE A 112 7.37 -6.00 -5.60
CA PHE A 112 8.69 -5.44 -5.90
C PHE A 112 8.54 -4.33 -6.93
N ALA A 113 8.30 -3.11 -6.46
CA ALA A 113 8.09 -1.95 -7.30
C ALA A 113 9.40 -1.23 -7.65
N GLY A 114 9.42 -0.64 -8.85
CA GLY A 114 10.41 0.37 -9.20
C GLY A 114 10.03 1.73 -8.60
N ASP A 115 9.62 2.64 -9.45
CA ASP A 115 9.31 4.04 -9.15
C ASP A 115 7.80 4.32 -9.05
N VAL A 116 6.99 3.27 -8.83
CA VAL A 116 5.54 3.33 -8.53
C VAL A 116 4.68 4.19 -9.46
N SER A 117 5.17 4.49 -10.67
CA SER A 117 4.49 5.34 -11.66
C SER A 117 3.15 4.78 -12.15
N TRP A 118 2.87 3.52 -11.86
CA TRP A 118 1.66 2.80 -12.26
C TRP A 118 0.48 3.01 -11.31
N ILE A 119 0.67 3.70 -10.18
CA ILE A 119 -0.35 3.83 -9.13
C ILE A 119 -1.67 4.42 -9.64
N ASP A 120 -1.64 5.41 -10.53
CA ASP A 120 -2.89 6.04 -11.01
C ASP A 120 -3.81 5.05 -11.74
N ARG A 121 -3.24 4.02 -12.38
CA ARG A 121 -3.98 2.94 -13.03
C ARG A 121 -4.54 1.94 -12.01
N ASP A 122 -3.82 1.67 -10.92
CA ASP A 122 -4.04 0.48 -10.07
C ASP A 122 -4.67 0.82 -8.70
N LYS A 123 -4.78 2.11 -8.36
CA LYS A 123 -5.22 2.58 -7.04
C LYS A 123 -6.58 2.04 -6.59
N GLU A 124 -7.53 1.88 -7.51
CA GLU A 124 -8.88 1.41 -7.16
C GLU A 124 -8.88 -0.07 -6.78
N VAL A 125 -8.11 -0.87 -7.52
CA VAL A 125 -7.94 -2.30 -7.21
C VAL A 125 -7.18 -2.47 -5.90
N LEU A 126 -6.14 -1.65 -5.65
CA LEU A 126 -5.43 -1.65 -4.38
C LEU A 126 -6.33 -1.24 -3.21
N ASN A 127 -7.15 -0.19 -3.37
CA ASN A 127 -8.15 0.24 -2.38
C ASN A 127 -9.12 -0.89 -2.05
N SER A 128 -9.62 -1.61 -3.06
CA SER A 128 -10.54 -2.72 -2.87
C SER A 128 -9.89 -3.85 -2.08
N ASN A 129 -8.66 -4.24 -2.46
CA ASN A 129 -7.88 -5.25 -1.76
C ASN A 129 -7.69 -4.92 -0.28
N THR A 130 -7.23 -3.72 0.04
CA THR A 130 -6.92 -3.33 1.43
C THR A 130 -8.16 -3.03 2.27
N LYS A 131 -9.07 -2.17 1.77
CA LYS A 131 -10.16 -1.61 2.57
C LYS A 131 -11.44 -2.44 2.52
N THR A 132 -11.73 -3.08 1.39
CA THR A 132 -12.96 -3.86 1.21
C THR A 132 -12.73 -5.33 1.55
N GLN A 133 -11.63 -5.91 1.07
CA GLN A 133 -11.34 -7.33 1.25
C GLN A 133 -10.48 -7.60 2.50
N GLY A 134 -9.77 -6.60 3.01
CA GLY A 134 -8.87 -6.77 4.16
C GLY A 134 -7.58 -7.51 3.82
N ASN A 135 -7.23 -7.59 2.53
CA ASN A 135 -6.02 -8.24 2.05
C ASN A 135 -4.79 -7.46 2.51
N LYS A 136 -3.74 -8.19 2.87
CA LYS A 136 -2.46 -7.62 3.27
C LYS A 136 -1.65 -7.18 2.05
N VAL A 137 -1.52 -5.88 1.82
CA VAL A 137 -0.76 -5.32 0.69
C VAL A 137 0.55 -4.70 1.16
N ARG A 138 1.68 -5.26 0.71
CA ARG A 138 3.04 -4.77 1.02
C ARG A 138 3.80 -4.41 -0.24
N ILE A 139 4.44 -3.24 -0.25
CA ILE A 139 5.10 -2.70 -1.43
C ILE A 139 6.52 -2.26 -1.06
N LEU A 140 7.50 -2.90 -1.69
CA LEU A 140 8.89 -2.47 -1.69
C LEU A 140 9.11 -1.57 -2.90
N CYS A 141 9.44 -0.31 -2.70
CA CYS A 141 9.68 0.61 -3.80
C CYS A 141 10.97 1.41 -3.65
N ARG A 142 11.35 2.09 -4.72
CA ARG A 142 12.43 3.07 -4.68
C ARG A 142 12.05 4.24 -3.77
N ARG A 143 13.04 4.80 -3.08
CA ARG A 143 12.87 5.99 -2.25
C ARG A 143 12.57 7.23 -3.11
N PRO A 144 11.49 7.98 -2.83
CA PRO A 144 11.21 9.23 -3.53
C PRO A 144 12.10 10.34 -2.95
N ARG A 145 13.27 10.58 -3.56
CA ARG A 145 14.19 11.68 -3.17
C ARG A 145 13.55 13.05 -3.52
N LYS A 146 14.23 13.91 -4.27
CA LYS A 146 13.73 15.24 -4.66
C LYS A 146 12.64 15.25 -5.75
N ASN A 147 12.18 14.09 -6.23
CA ASN A 147 11.19 14.03 -7.31
C ASN A 147 9.77 14.09 -6.71
N GLN A 148 9.07 15.21 -6.92
CA GLN A 148 7.73 15.44 -6.38
C GLN A 148 6.70 14.43 -6.89
N LEU A 149 6.71 14.12 -8.19
CA LEU A 149 5.77 13.15 -8.77
C LEU A 149 5.90 11.76 -8.13
N LEU A 150 7.12 11.32 -7.80
CA LEU A 150 7.34 10.08 -7.06
C LEU A 150 6.82 10.15 -5.63
N LYS A 151 7.01 11.28 -4.94
CA LYS A 151 6.45 11.48 -3.58
C LYS A 151 4.92 11.39 -3.63
N ASP A 152 4.30 12.05 -4.60
CA ASP A 152 2.85 12.03 -4.79
C ASP A 152 2.34 10.61 -5.06
N ASN A 153 3.05 9.86 -5.91
CA ASN A 153 2.70 8.47 -6.22
C ASN A 153 2.84 7.54 -4.99
N VAL A 154 3.87 7.72 -4.17
CA VAL A 154 4.02 6.96 -2.91
C VAL A 154 2.93 7.37 -1.90
N ALA A 155 2.59 8.65 -1.80
CA ALA A 155 1.50 9.12 -0.94
C ALA A 155 0.16 8.51 -1.37
N LYS A 156 -0.11 8.42 -2.68
CA LYS A 156 -1.29 7.72 -3.22
C LYS A 156 -1.32 6.25 -2.81
N LEU A 157 -0.20 5.53 -2.89
CA LEU A 157 -0.08 4.14 -2.43
C LEU A 157 -0.39 3.99 -0.95
N ILE A 158 0.19 4.83 -0.10
CA ILE A 158 -0.06 4.80 1.34
C ILE A 158 -1.54 5.07 1.64
N LYS A 159 -2.15 6.03 0.92
CA LYS A 159 -3.59 6.34 1.03
C LYS A 159 -4.51 5.18 0.59
N THR A 160 -4.01 4.23 -0.20
CA THR A 160 -4.78 3.00 -0.44
C THR A 160 -4.82 2.08 0.76
N GLY A 161 -4.02 2.31 1.80
CA GLY A 161 -3.89 1.41 2.95
C GLY A 161 -2.80 0.35 2.76
N ALA A 162 -2.00 0.44 1.68
CA ALA A 162 -0.85 -0.43 1.50
C ALA A 162 0.25 -0.10 2.53
N GLU A 163 0.96 -1.12 3.02
CA GLU A 163 2.22 -0.95 3.72
C GLU A 163 3.31 -0.67 2.67
N VAL A 164 4.00 0.46 2.77
CA VAL A 164 5.08 0.83 1.83
C VAL A 164 6.41 0.87 2.59
N LYS A 165 7.46 0.30 1.99
CA LYS A 165 8.85 0.39 2.47
C LYS A 165 9.81 0.70 1.33
N TYR A 166 10.94 1.33 1.66
CA TYR A 166 12.01 1.65 0.73
C TYR A 166 13.16 0.67 0.86
N TYR A 167 13.53 0.01 -0.24
CA TYR A 167 14.77 -0.77 -0.29
C TYR A 167 16.00 0.13 -0.42
N ASP A 168 17.16 -0.39 -0.03
CA ASP A 168 18.44 0.30 -0.20
C ASP A 168 18.77 0.46 -1.69
N GLU A 169 18.96 1.70 -2.13
CA GLU A 169 19.35 1.99 -3.52
C GLU A 169 20.80 1.62 -3.84
N SER A 170 21.64 1.37 -2.81
CA SER A 170 23.00 0.85 -3.01
C SER A 170 22.98 -0.61 -3.47
N GLN A 171 21.93 -1.35 -3.11
CA GLN A 171 21.70 -2.75 -3.46
C GLN A 171 20.24 -2.98 -3.88
N PRO A 172 19.79 -2.37 -4.99
CA PRO A 172 18.40 -2.48 -5.39
C PRO A 172 18.07 -3.93 -5.75
N PRO A 173 16.86 -4.43 -5.43
CA PRO A 173 16.47 -5.75 -5.84
C PRO A 173 16.52 -5.84 -7.36
N VAL A 174 17.15 -6.91 -7.86
CA VAL A 174 17.19 -7.23 -9.29
C VAL A 174 15.79 -7.57 -9.81
N VAL A 175 14.92 -8.04 -8.91
CA VAL A 175 13.56 -8.47 -9.20
C VAL A 175 12.60 -7.28 -9.15
N ARG A 176 11.72 -7.19 -10.15
CA ARG A 176 10.48 -6.41 -10.11
C ARG A 176 9.32 -7.34 -10.37
N GLY A 177 8.16 -7.07 -9.79
CA GLY A 177 7.04 -7.99 -9.93
C GLY A 177 5.99 -7.87 -8.84
N ILE A 178 5.03 -8.78 -8.92
CA ILE A 178 3.94 -8.95 -7.98
C ILE A 178 3.88 -10.42 -7.56
N LEU A 179 3.62 -10.66 -6.29
CA LEU A 179 3.27 -11.95 -5.72
C LEU A 179 1.89 -11.81 -5.09
N ILE A 180 1.04 -12.81 -5.27
CA ILE A 180 -0.25 -12.89 -4.62
C ILE A 180 -0.35 -14.20 -3.87
N ASP A 181 -1.00 -14.17 -2.70
CA ASP A 181 -1.36 -15.34 -1.90
C ASP A 181 -0.21 -16.35 -1.70
N SER A 182 1.03 -15.84 -1.58
CA SER A 182 2.27 -16.64 -1.57
C SER A 182 2.41 -17.58 -0.37
N SER A 183 1.69 -17.29 0.73
CA SER A 183 1.59 -18.18 1.89
C SER A 183 0.75 -19.43 1.63
N SER A 184 -0.07 -19.44 0.58
CA SER A 184 -0.92 -20.56 0.18
C SER A 184 -0.26 -21.36 -0.93
N ALA A 185 0.17 -22.58 -0.63
CA ALA A 185 0.86 -23.47 -1.56
C ALA A 185 0.09 -23.71 -2.87
N ASP A 186 -1.25 -23.75 -2.79
CA ASP A 186 -2.10 -24.15 -3.91
C ASP A 186 -2.62 -22.98 -4.76
N VAL A 187 -2.56 -21.75 -4.23
CA VAL A 187 -3.20 -20.57 -4.85
C VAL A 187 -2.20 -19.46 -5.19
N GLY A 188 -1.03 -19.45 -4.54
CA GLY A 188 -0.08 -18.34 -4.67
C GLY A 188 0.54 -18.25 -6.07
N ALA A 189 0.54 -17.07 -6.68
CA ALA A 189 1.12 -16.84 -7.99
C ALA A 189 2.12 -15.68 -7.97
N ALA A 190 3.03 -15.65 -8.93
CA ALA A 190 3.97 -14.54 -9.06
C ALA A 190 4.17 -14.15 -10.53
N LEU A 191 4.35 -12.85 -10.78
CA LEU A 191 4.74 -12.30 -12.06
C LEU A 191 6.00 -11.45 -11.86
N THR A 192 7.12 -11.88 -12.42
CA THR A 192 8.35 -11.08 -12.44
C THR A 192 8.47 -10.32 -13.76
N VAL A 193 9.07 -9.14 -13.73
CA VAL A 193 9.20 -8.24 -14.89
C VAL A 193 10.64 -7.70 -14.96
N ALA A 194 11.37 -8.10 -15.99
CA ALA A 194 12.61 -7.45 -16.39
C ALA A 194 12.30 -6.30 -17.34
N LYS A 195 12.90 -5.13 -17.08
CA LYS A 195 12.74 -3.91 -17.89
C LYS A 195 14.12 -3.35 -18.24
N SER A 196 14.40 -3.20 -19.53
CA SER A 196 15.63 -2.59 -20.05
C SER A 196 15.30 -1.44 -21.01
N ALA A 197 16.08 -0.36 -20.98
CA ALA A 197 15.86 0.79 -21.85
C ALA A 197 16.38 0.48 -23.27
N LYS A 198 15.64 0.86 -24.31
CA LYS A 198 15.99 0.57 -25.73
C LYS A 198 17.08 1.49 -26.29
N PHE A 199 17.28 2.68 -25.70
CA PHE A 199 18.26 3.68 -26.13
C PHE A 199 18.80 4.46 -24.92
N ALA A 200 19.74 5.40 -25.15
CA ALA A 200 20.16 6.41 -24.17
C ALA A 200 19.04 7.44 -23.85
N VAL A 201 17.82 6.96 -23.62
CA VAL A 201 16.68 7.77 -23.19
C VAL A 201 17.01 8.31 -21.81
N LYS A 202 16.97 9.64 -21.69
CA LYS A 202 17.04 10.29 -20.38
C LYS A 202 15.89 9.77 -19.54
N ARG A 203 16.20 9.02 -18.47
CA ARG A 203 15.20 8.42 -17.60
C ARG A 203 14.43 9.55 -16.89
N GLU A 204 13.16 9.70 -17.24
CA GLU A 204 12.22 10.51 -16.48
C GLU A 204 11.58 9.63 -15.40
N TYR A 205 11.79 9.99 -14.14
CA TYR A 205 11.29 9.23 -13.00
C TYR A 205 9.84 9.60 -12.69
N GLY A 206 9.03 8.60 -12.37
CA GLY A 206 7.62 8.78 -12.02
C GLY A 206 6.67 8.72 -13.22
N VAL A 207 7.21 8.54 -14.42
CA VAL A 207 6.42 8.32 -15.65
C VAL A 207 6.48 6.83 -16.03
N PRO A 208 5.34 6.19 -16.33
CA PRO A 208 5.34 4.82 -16.83
C PRO A 208 6.19 4.69 -18.10
N GLY A 209 7.08 3.70 -18.12
CA GLY A 209 7.79 3.35 -19.36
C GLY A 209 6.83 2.80 -20.40
N THR A 210 7.13 2.99 -21.68
CA THR A 210 6.37 2.50 -22.84
C THR A 210 7.15 1.43 -23.60
N GLU A 211 6.50 0.68 -24.49
CA GLU A 211 7.22 -0.26 -25.38
C GLU A 211 8.20 0.46 -26.31
N ASP A 212 7.97 1.72 -26.66
CA ASP A 212 8.90 2.50 -27.49
C ASP A 212 10.21 2.81 -26.75
N THR A 213 10.12 3.02 -25.43
CA THR A 213 11.25 3.42 -24.60
C THR A 213 11.97 2.23 -23.95
N HIS A 214 11.29 1.10 -23.77
CA HIS A 214 11.80 -0.04 -23.03
C HIS A 214 11.43 -1.39 -23.66
N THR A 215 12.35 -2.35 -23.51
CA THR A 215 12.08 -3.78 -23.68
C THR A 215 11.61 -4.37 -22.36
N TYR A 216 10.57 -5.19 -22.44
CA TYR A 216 10.00 -5.89 -21.30
C TYR A 216 10.11 -7.40 -21.52
N ASP A 217 10.46 -8.11 -20.46
CA ASP A 217 10.40 -9.56 -20.42
C ASP A 217 9.85 -9.98 -19.05
N ALA A 218 8.66 -10.55 -19.04
CA ALA A 218 8.02 -10.98 -17.80
C ALA A 218 7.82 -12.49 -17.78
N ARG A 219 7.85 -13.06 -16.59
CA ARG A 219 7.62 -14.48 -16.35
C ARG A 219 6.54 -14.67 -15.30
N LEU A 220 5.55 -15.47 -15.64
CA LEU A 220 4.46 -15.86 -14.78
C LEU A 220 4.73 -17.24 -14.19
N TYR A 221 4.54 -17.35 -12.88
CA TYR A 221 4.77 -18.55 -12.08
C TYR A 221 3.44 -18.94 -11.43
N ILE A 222 2.95 -20.14 -11.72
CA ILE A 222 1.66 -20.64 -11.24
C ILE A 222 1.83 -22.05 -10.62
N PRO A 223 1.23 -22.33 -9.46
CA PRO A 223 1.17 -23.66 -8.88
C PRO A 223 0.39 -24.67 -9.75
N PRO A 224 0.64 -25.97 -9.59
CA PRO A 224 1.68 -26.56 -8.72
C PRO A 224 3.08 -26.49 -9.33
N LYS A 225 3.19 -26.19 -10.63
CA LYS A 225 4.42 -26.30 -11.40
C LYS A 225 5.56 -25.42 -10.88
N ASP A 226 5.24 -24.18 -10.53
CA ASP A 226 6.22 -23.16 -10.17
C ASP A 226 6.22 -22.81 -8.67
N ILE A 227 5.67 -23.68 -7.82
CA ILE A 227 5.51 -23.42 -6.38
C ILE A 227 6.82 -23.06 -5.68
N ARG A 228 7.93 -23.71 -6.06
CA ARG A 228 9.26 -23.43 -5.48
C ARG A 228 9.73 -22.01 -5.80
N GLN A 229 9.47 -21.54 -7.02
CA GLN A 229 9.84 -20.18 -7.45
C GLN A 229 9.02 -19.14 -6.70
N VAL A 230 7.72 -19.37 -6.50
CA VAL A 230 6.86 -18.50 -5.69
C VAL A 230 7.38 -18.41 -4.25
N GLN A 231 7.72 -19.55 -3.63
CA GLN A 231 8.28 -19.60 -2.27
C GLN A 231 9.62 -18.87 -2.13
N ILE A 232 10.53 -19.02 -3.11
CA ILE A 232 11.82 -18.32 -3.11
C ILE A 232 11.60 -16.81 -3.21
N LEU A 233 10.69 -16.35 -4.07
CA LEU A 233 10.39 -14.93 -4.23
C LEU A 233 9.75 -14.35 -2.96
N ASP A 234 8.89 -15.11 -2.28
CA ASP A 234 8.28 -14.73 -1.01
C ASP A 234 9.33 -14.58 0.10
N GLN A 235 10.22 -15.55 0.24
CA GLN A 235 11.34 -15.49 1.19
C GLN A 235 12.25 -14.28 0.91
N LEU A 236 12.60 -14.06 -0.36
CA LEU A 236 13.38 -12.89 -0.78
C LEU A 236 12.67 -11.58 -0.41
N PHE A 237 11.36 -11.50 -0.66
CA PHE A 237 10.57 -10.32 -0.32
C PHE A 237 10.63 -10.04 1.17
N ASN A 238 10.37 -11.04 2.00
CA ASN A 238 10.36 -10.91 3.46
C ASN A 238 11.73 -10.51 4.01
N VAL A 239 12.83 -11.08 3.49
CA VAL A 239 14.18 -10.69 3.91
C VAL A 239 14.46 -9.22 3.59
N ILE A 240 14.12 -8.75 2.39
CA ILE A 240 14.30 -7.33 2.03
C ILE A 240 13.36 -6.44 2.86
N TRP A 241 12.12 -6.88 3.08
CA TRP A 241 11.10 -6.17 3.84
C TRP A 241 11.53 -5.86 5.28
N GLU A 242 12.11 -6.83 5.98
CA GLU A 242 12.55 -6.65 7.37
C GLU A 242 13.69 -5.63 7.50
N HIS A 243 14.56 -5.52 6.48
CA HIS A 243 15.69 -4.58 6.47
C HIS A 243 15.36 -3.24 5.80
N SER A 244 14.17 -3.10 5.23
CA SER A 244 13.75 -1.89 4.52
C SER A 244 13.17 -0.84 5.48
N ILE A 245 13.34 0.43 5.11
CA ILE A 245 12.87 1.58 5.89
C ILE A 245 11.39 1.83 5.60
N THR A 246 10.60 2.13 6.63
CA THR A 246 9.18 2.48 6.50
C THR A 246 8.98 3.66 5.56
N GLY A 247 8.04 3.53 4.64
CA GLY A 247 7.65 4.58 3.70
C GLY A 247 6.91 5.70 4.41
N VAL A 248 7.52 6.88 4.45
CA VAL A 248 6.95 8.10 5.04
C VAL A 248 7.03 9.22 4.02
N VAL A 249 5.90 9.88 3.73
CA VAL A 249 5.84 11.08 2.91
C VAL A 249 5.52 12.27 3.81
N LEU A 250 6.24 13.38 3.63
CA LEU A 250 6.05 14.60 4.40
C LEU A 250 5.60 15.72 3.46
N GLU A 251 4.50 16.37 3.80
CA GLU A 251 4.01 17.56 3.11
C GLU A 251 4.19 18.76 4.06
N PRO A 252 5.01 19.77 3.73
CA PRO A 252 5.21 20.93 4.61
C PRO A 252 3.89 21.61 4.96
N LYS A 253 3.71 21.96 6.23
CA LYS A 253 2.53 22.65 6.74
C LYS A 253 2.95 23.94 7.43
N ILE A 254 2.30 25.03 7.08
CA ILE A 254 2.42 26.30 7.79
C ILE A 254 1.23 26.40 8.74
N PHE A 255 1.52 26.62 10.02
CA PHE A 255 0.53 26.98 11.02
C PHE A 255 0.65 28.47 11.30
N SER A 256 -0.46 29.18 11.31
CA SER A 256 -0.52 30.52 11.87
C SER A 256 -0.27 30.48 13.37
N GLU A 257 0.19 31.61 13.93
CA GLU A 257 0.40 31.75 15.37
C GLU A 257 -0.90 31.47 16.17
N HIS A 258 -2.05 31.90 15.65
CA HIS A 258 -3.34 31.65 16.28
C HIS A 258 -3.74 30.17 16.24
N GLU A 259 -3.48 29.45 15.15
CA GLU A 259 -3.69 28.00 15.09
C GLU A 259 -2.79 27.27 16.07
N MET A 260 -1.50 27.64 16.13
CA MET A 260 -0.55 27.06 17.07
C MET A 260 -0.97 27.32 18.52
N LEU A 261 -1.39 28.55 18.83
CA LEU A 261 -1.91 28.91 20.14
C LEU A 261 -3.14 28.09 20.51
N SER A 262 -4.08 27.94 19.58
CA SER A 262 -5.31 27.16 19.78
C SER A 262 -5.04 25.68 20.02
N LEU A 263 -4.02 25.13 19.37
CA LEU A 263 -3.55 23.76 19.57
C LEU A 263 -2.86 23.59 20.93
N LEU A 264 -1.91 24.47 21.27
CA LEU A 264 -1.20 24.43 22.54
C LEU A 264 -2.14 24.61 23.73
N SER A 265 -3.14 25.48 23.62
CA SER A 265 -4.13 25.72 24.69
C SER A 265 -5.02 24.51 24.99
N LYS A 266 -4.90 23.40 24.24
CA LYS A 266 -5.55 22.13 24.60
C LYS A 266 -4.85 21.42 25.74
N ILE A 267 -3.56 21.70 25.96
CA ILE A 267 -2.81 21.19 27.11
C ILE A 267 -3.14 22.09 28.33
N PRO A 268 -3.71 21.54 29.42
CA PRO A 268 -4.18 22.36 30.53
C PRO A 268 -3.12 23.28 31.16
N GLN A 269 -1.85 22.84 31.16
CA GLN A 269 -0.73 23.62 31.69
C GLN A 269 -0.37 24.84 30.81
N TYR A 270 -0.83 24.87 29.56
CA TYR A 270 -0.65 25.98 28.63
C TYR A 270 -1.89 26.87 28.54
N ASN A 271 -2.89 26.68 29.40
CA ASN A 271 -4.03 27.57 29.46
C ASN A 271 -3.59 28.99 29.82
N GLY A 272 -3.92 29.96 28.95
CA GLY A 272 -3.66 31.38 29.15
C GLY A 272 -2.35 31.90 28.57
N ILE A 273 -1.54 31.05 27.92
CA ILE A 273 -0.39 31.53 27.14
C ILE A 273 -0.89 32.43 25.99
N GLN A 274 -0.02 33.33 25.54
CA GLN A 274 -0.23 34.24 24.42
C GLN A 274 0.70 33.88 23.27
N VAL A 275 0.51 34.51 22.11
CA VAL A 275 1.41 34.35 20.95
C VAL A 275 2.86 34.70 21.30
N SER A 276 3.07 35.73 22.12
CA SER A 276 4.40 36.14 22.59
C SER A 276 5.09 35.13 23.50
N ASP A 277 4.36 34.14 24.01
CA ASP A 277 4.89 33.15 24.94
C ASP A 277 5.47 31.93 24.24
N PHE A 278 5.42 31.85 22.90
CA PHE A 278 6.06 30.78 22.17
C PHE A 278 6.77 31.27 20.90
N GLU A 279 7.81 30.54 20.50
CA GLU A 279 8.53 30.77 19.25
C GLU A 279 9.08 29.46 18.69
N ILE A 280 9.30 29.42 17.38
CA ILE A 280 9.99 28.31 16.71
C ILE A 280 11.42 28.75 16.44
N ARG A 281 12.41 28.07 17.03
CA ARG A 281 13.83 28.39 16.83
C ARG A 281 14.72 27.15 16.84
N SER A 282 15.94 27.32 16.33
CA SER A 282 16.96 26.27 16.39
C SER A 282 17.61 26.23 17.77
N ILE A 283 17.80 25.04 18.33
CA ILE A 283 18.35 24.80 19.67
C ILE A 283 19.44 23.74 19.58
N ASP A 284 20.51 23.91 20.38
CA ASP A 284 21.48 22.85 20.63
C ASP A 284 20.86 21.76 21.51
N ILE A 285 20.67 20.57 20.93
CA ILE A 285 20.09 19.39 21.56
C ILE A 285 20.89 18.98 22.80
N ALA A 286 22.21 19.17 22.82
CA ALA A 286 23.06 18.80 23.95
C ALA A 286 22.82 19.69 25.20
N SER A 287 22.34 20.92 25.00
CA SER A 287 21.99 21.84 26.10
C SER A 287 20.60 21.60 26.70
N LEU A 288 19.80 20.71 26.10
CA LEU A 288 18.44 20.44 26.54
C LEU A 288 18.43 19.65 27.85
N TRP A 289 17.31 19.79 28.55
CA TRP A 289 16.97 19.05 29.76
C TRP A 289 15.72 18.23 29.52
N THR A 290 15.46 17.26 30.38
CA THR A 290 14.21 16.50 30.33
C THR A 290 13.78 15.97 31.69
N THR A 291 12.48 15.76 31.84
CA THR A 291 11.86 15.16 33.03
C THR A 291 11.82 13.62 32.97
N CYS A 292 11.98 13.02 31.78
CA CYS A 292 11.94 11.58 31.56
C CYS A 292 13.35 11.00 31.37
N THR A 293 13.66 9.92 32.07
CA THR A 293 15.02 9.34 32.10
C THR A 293 15.30 8.34 30.98
N TYR A 294 14.26 7.90 30.26
CA TYR A 294 14.38 6.84 29.25
C TYR A 294 13.71 7.20 27.91
N VAL A 295 14.36 6.79 26.82
CA VAL A 295 13.75 6.63 25.50
C VAL A 295 13.49 5.16 25.21
N LYS A 296 12.46 4.89 24.41
CA LYS A 296 11.98 3.54 24.12
C LYS A 296 12.59 3.05 22.82
N GLU A 297 13.35 1.96 22.90
CA GLU A 297 14.05 1.38 21.75
C GLU A 297 13.12 1.02 20.59
N TYR A 298 11.95 0.44 20.90
CA TYR A 298 10.99 0.01 19.88
C TYR A 298 10.41 1.17 19.04
N LYS A 299 10.61 2.44 19.45
CA LYS A 299 10.19 3.62 18.67
C LYS A 299 11.26 4.11 17.69
N PHE A 300 12.49 3.57 17.74
CA PHE A 300 13.59 4.08 16.93
C PHE A 300 13.41 3.81 15.45
N ALA A 301 12.91 2.64 15.04
CA ALA A 301 12.69 2.34 13.63
C ALA A 301 11.79 3.37 12.95
N ASP A 302 10.63 3.69 13.55
CA ASP A 302 9.69 4.69 13.02
C ASP A 302 10.28 6.11 13.08
N THR A 303 11.00 6.43 14.15
CA THR A 303 11.65 7.73 14.30
C THR A 303 12.73 7.94 13.25
N LEU A 304 13.56 6.92 12.98
CA LEU A 304 14.60 6.97 11.97
C LEU A 304 14.00 7.07 10.56
N ALA A 305 12.89 6.37 10.28
CA ALA A 305 12.17 6.51 9.02
C ALA A 305 11.62 7.94 8.83
N LEU A 306 11.11 8.57 9.90
CA LEU A 306 10.68 9.96 9.86
C LEU A 306 11.85 10.92 9.60
N LEU A 307 12.98 10.75 10.30
CA LEU A 307 14.18 11.59 10.12
C LEU A 307 14.77 11.44 8.71
N ASP A 308 14.77 10.21 8.17
CA ASP A 308 15.15 9.91 6.78
C ASP A 308 14.23 10.63 5.79
N ALA A 309 12.92 10.68 6.07
CA ALA A 309 11.97 11.41 5.23
C ALA A 309 12.25 12.92 5.20
N TYR A 310 12.56 13.56 6.34
CA TYR A 310 12.96 14.98 6.35
C TYR A 310 14.19 15.23 5.45
N ASP A 311 15.25 14.45 5.63
CA ASP A 311 16.52 14.60 4.90
C ASP A 311 16.33 14.36 3.39
N THR A 312 15.69 13.24 3.03
CA THR A 312 15.57 12.81 1.62
C THR A 312 14.59 13.67 0.83
N GLN A 313 13.63 14.30 1.51
CA GLN A 313 12.62 15.16 0.88
C GLN A 313 13.01 16.65 0.88
N ASP A 314 14.19 16.98 1.42
CA ASP A 314 14.74 18.34 1.49
C ASP A 314 13.86 19.29 2.32
N ILE A 315 13.32 18.77 3.43
CA ILE A 315 12.49 19.53 4.37
C ILE A 315 13.33 19.86 5.59
N GLN A 316 13.25 21.12 6.03
CA GLN A 316 13.96 21.55 7.23
C GLN A 316 13.57 20.65 8.42
N MET A 317 14.58 20.09 9.11
CA MET A 317 14.34 19.07 10.12
C MET A 317 13.39 19.57 11.21
N PHE A 318 12.32 18.81 11.47
CA PHE A 318 11.26 19.13 12.42
C PHE A 318 10.41 20.36 12.10
N ALA A 319 10.52 20.94 10.91
CA ALA A 319 9.52 21.89 10.43
C ALA A 319 8.13 21.23 10.44
N PRO A 320 7.06 21.98 10.75
CA PRO A 320 5.73 21.39 10.79
C PRO A 320 5.36 20.78 9.43
N CYS A 321 4.78 19.58 9.45
CA CYS A 321 4.42 18.85 8.24
C CYS A 321 3.23 17.93 8.47
N LEU A 322 2.46 17.64 7.42
CA LEU A 322 1.60 16.48 7.39
C LEU A 322 2.46 15.24 7.12
N CYS A 323 2.44 14.28 8.03
CA CYS A 323 3.05 12.98 7.87
C CYS A 323 2.04 12.00 7.30
N ILE A 324 2.39 11.35 6.19
CA ILE A 324 1.59 10.34 5.52
C ILE A 324 2.37 9.03 5.58
N SER A 325 1.85 8.07 6.34
CA SER A 325 2.42 6.74 6.53
C SER A 325 1.31 5.70 6.63
N HIS A 326 1.65 4.41 6.54
CA HIS A 326 0.67 3.34 6.69
C HIS A 326 0.01 3.35 8.09
N PHE A 327 0.75 3.75 9.12
CA PHE A 327 0.27 3.73 10.51
C PHE A 327 -0.49 4.99 10.91
N GLN A 328 -0.16 6.12 10.29
CA GLN A 328 -0.64 7.42 10.76
C GLN A 328 -0.63 8.44 9.63
N ASN A 329 -1.76 9.16 9.52
CA ASN A 329 -1.88 10.41 8.78
C ASN A 329 -2.17 11.51 9.80
N SER A 330 -1.16 12.30 10.14
CA SER A 330 -1.33 13.39 11.11
C SER A 330 -0.34 14.50 10.87
N PHE A 331 -0.68 15.70 11.33
CA PHE A 331 0.30 16.76 11.44
C PHE A 331 1.35 16.41 12.49
N LEU A 332 2.59 16.77 12.19
CA LEU A 332 3.73 16.76 13.08
C LEU A 332 4.10 18.20 13.39
N LEU A 333 4.27 18.49 14.66
CA LEU A 333 4.83 19.75 15.14
C LEU A 333 6.32 19.56 15.45
N PRO A 334 7.12 20.64 15.47
CA PRO A 334 8.46 20.59 16.05
C PRO A 334 8.42 20.01 17.48
N PRO A 335 9.48 19.34 17.96
CA PRO A 335 9.62 19.00 19.37
C PRO A 335 9.28 20.18 20.27
N ILE A 336 8.50 19.94 21.32
CA ILE A 336 8.04 20.97 22.24
C ILE A 336 9.00 21.03 23.42
N VAL A 337 9.50 22.22 23.70
CA VAL A 337 10.44 22.51 24.77
C VAL A 337 9.86 23.64 25.63
N GLU A 338 9.84 23.47 26.93
CA GLU A 338 9.45 24.53 27.86
C GLU A 338 10.67 25.31 28.35
N GLN A 339 10.59 26.64 28.34
CA GLN A 339 11.53 27.50 29.06
C GLN A 339 11.12 27.55 30.54
N GLN A 340 11.96 27.02 31.42
CA GLN A 340 11.78 26.97 32.86
C GLN A 340 13.06 27.50 33.51
N ASP A 341 12.96 28.67 34.15
CA ASP A 341 14.12 29.42 34.63
C ASP A 341 15.19 29.59 33.53
N ASP A 342 16.39 29.07 33.72
CA ASP A 342 17.51 29.05 32.79
C ASP A 342 17.58 27.80 31.90
N LYS A 343 16.60 26.89 32.00
CA LYS A 343 16.59 25.59 31.33
C LYS A 343 15.55 25.48 30.23
N LEU A 344 15.92 24.73 29.20
CA LEU A 344 15.06 24.33 28.10
C LEU A 344 14.72 22.84 28.26
N VAL A 345 13.49 22.55 28.72
CA VAL A 345 13.06 21.20 29.12
C VAL A 345 12.18 20.57 28.05
N ILE A 346 12.58 19.43 27.52
CA ILE A 346 11.83 18.67 26.52
C ILE A 346 10.52 18.15 27.14
N VAL A 347 9.40 18.50 26.50
CA VAL A 347 8.06 18.02 26.85
C VAL A 347 7.55 17.02 25.82
N ASP A 348 7.79 17.27 24.52
CA ASP A 348 7.50 16.35 23.43
C ASP A 348 8.71 16.19 22.49
N GLY A 349 8.75 15.08 21.76
CA GLY A 349 9.74 14.87 20.70
C GLY A 349 11.05 14.27 21.19
N MET A 350 11.10 13.76 22.43
CA MET A 350 12.29 13.15 23.02
C MET A 350 12.95 12.10 22.12
N HIS A 351 12.18 11.18 21.52
CA HIS A 351 12.75 10.13 20.66
C HIS A 351 13.34 10.72 19.38
N ARG A 352 12.69 11.75 18.82
CA ARG A 352 13.12 12.45 17.60
C ARG A 352 14.44 13.18 17.84
N LEU A 353 14.53 13.93 18.95
CA LEU A 353 15.75 14.63 19.37
C LEU A 353 16.88 13.64 19.71
N PHE A 354 16.56 12.57 20.43
CA PHE A 354 17.54 11.54 20.80
C PHE A 354 18.14 10.88 19.57
N CYS A 355 17.30 10.42 18.63
CA CYS A 355 17.79 9.74 17.43
C CYS A 355 18.64 10.66 16.55
N ARG A 356 18.26 11.94 16.46
CA ARG A 356 19.03 12.95 15.72
C ARG A 356 20.43 13.17 16.35
N LEU A 357 20.51 13.27 17.67
CA LEU A 357 21.78 13.45 18.36
C LEU A 357 22.64 12.17 18.30
N ALA A 358 22.08 11.03 18.69
CA ALA A 358 22.81 9.79 18.91
C ALA A 358 23.14 9.01 17.62
N PHE A 359 22.22 8.97 16.65
CA PHE A 359 22.39 8.17 15.43
C PHE A 359 22.77 9.00 14.19
N MET A 360 22.42 10.29 14.15
CA MET A 360 22.77 11.17 13.01
C MET A 360 23.95 12.11 13.33
N HIS A 361 24.40 12.16 14.58
CA HIS A 361 25.48 13.06 15.03
C HIS A 361 25.22 14.54 14.68
N LYS A 362 23.96 14.99 14.78
CA LYS A 362 23.57 16.39 14.56
C LYS A 362 23.16 17.02 15.88
N ALA A 363 23.81 18.13 16.22
CA ALA A 363 23.64 18.80 17.51
C ALA A 363 22.49 19.81 17.53
N ASP A 364 21.96 20.25 16.38
CA ASP A 364 20.96 21.31 16.31
C ASP A 364 19.57 20.78 15.91
N ALA A 365 18.49 21.37 16.41
CA ALA A 365 17.12 21.01 16.03
C ALA A 365 16.19 22.22 16.07
N ILE A 366 15.23 22.29 15.15
CA ILE A 366 14.10 23.22 15.28
C ILE A 366 13.17 22.69 16.36
N CYS A 367 12.87 23.53 17.33
CA CYS A 367 11.93 23.23 18.40
C CYS A 367 10.92 24.37 18.55
N LEU A 368 9.74 24.02 19.04
CA LEU A 368 8.74 24.96 19.52
C LEU A 368 9.03 25.23 21.00
N VAL A 369 9.53 26.42 21.31
CA VAL A 369 9.83 26.86 22.67
C VAL A 369 8.60 27.54 23.24
N VAL A 370 8.15 27.09 24.42
CA VAL A 370 6.99 27.64 25.12
C VAL A 370 7.44 28.15 26.49
N SER A 371 7.14 29.40 26.79
CA SER A 371 7.41 30.05 28.08
C SER A 371 6.20 29.89 28.99
N VAL A 372 6.36 29.14 30.08
CA VAL A 372 5.26 28.78 30.98
C VAL A 372 5.74 28.77 32.43
N LYS A 373 4.94 29.36 33.32
CA LYS A 373 5.25 29.44 34.77
C LYS A 373 4.79 28.23 35.59
N LYS A 374 4.16 27.23 34.95
CA LYS A 374 3.64 26.04 35.64
C LYS A 374 4.77 25.07 35.90
N ASP A 375 4.89 24.60 37.14
CA ASP A 375 5.89 23.61 37.55
C ASP A 375 5.88 22.34 36.69
N LEU A 376 7.06 21.75 36.47
CA LEU A 376 7.24 20.46 35.78
C LEU A 376 6.73 19.26 36.60
N PRO A 377 6.43 18.12 35.93
CA PRO A 377 5.98 16.91 36.62
C PRO A 377 7.06 16.14 37.37
N SER A 378 8.34 16.50 37.21
CA SER A 378 9.45 15.90 37.94
C SER A 378 10.66 16.84 37.89
N ALA A 379 11.69 16.52 38.66
CA ALA A 379 12.98 17.19 38.56
C ALA A 379 13.61 16.93 37.17
N PRO A 380 14.00 17.98 36.42
CA PRO A 380 14.65 17.81 35.14
C PRO A 380 16.10 17.33 35.32
N ILE A 381 16.56 16.49 34.39
CA ILE A 381 17.94 16.02 34.24
C ILE A 381 18.52 16.49 32.90
N PRO A 382 19.86 16.55 32.75
CA PRO A 382 20.48 16.80 31.45
C PRO A 382 20.03 15.77 30.40
N PHE A 383 19.81 16.21 29.16
CA PHE A 383 19.38 15.30 28.10
C PHE A 383 20.45 14.26 27.74
N THR A 384 21.72 14.56 27.98
CA THR A 384 22.85 13.64 27.83
C THR A 384 22.76 12.41 28.73
N ASP A 385 21.98 12.48 29.82
CA ASP A 385 21.85 11.41 30.80
C ASP A 385 20.70 10.45 30.50
N VAL A 386 19.96 10.69 29.40
CA VAL A 386 18.85 9.85 28.94
C VAL A 386 19.36 8.49 28.47
N LYS A 387 18.69 7.42 28.92
CA LYS A 387 19.06 6.04 28.61
C LYS A 387 18.08 5.39 27.65
N ILE A 388 18.56 4.38 26.91
CA ILE A 388 17.71 3.54 26.06
C ILE A 388 17.10 2.43 26.93
N TRP A 389 15.81 2.18 26.76
CA TRP A 389 15.12 1.07 27.40
C TRP A 389 14.29 0.26 26.39
N PRO A 390 14.35 -1.09 26.41
CA PRO A 390 13.71 -1.92 25.38
C PRO A 390 12.18 -1.93 25.47
N ARG A 391 11.60 -1.58 26.62
CA ARG A 391 10.15 -1.71 26.89
C ARG A 391 9.54 -0.40 27.37
N LYS A 392 8.21 -0.30 27.38
CA LYS A 392 7.52 0.83 28.02
C LYS A 392 7.62 0.69 29.54
N MET A 393 8.22 1.67 30.19
CA MET A 393 8.24 1.76 31.65
C MET A 393 7.01 2.53 32.18
N PRO A 394 6.51 2.19 33.38
CA PRO A 394 5.58 3.04 34.12
C PRO A 394 6.16 4.44 34.33
N ARG A 395 5.29 5.45 34.43
CA ARG A 395 5.73 6.86 34.56
C ARG A 395 6.45 7.08 35.88
N GLU A 396 5.99 6.44 36.94
CA GLU A 396 6.57 6.47 38.28
C GLU A 396 8.03 6.03 38.31
N ASN A 397 8.43 5.17 37.36
CA ASN A 397 9.81 4.68 37.21
C ASN A 397 10.62 5.49 36.19
N SER A 398 9.96 6.27 35.34
CA SER A 398 10.60 7.04 34.27
C SER A 398 10.87 8.49 34.67
N PHE A 399 10.20 8.99 35.70
CA PHE A 399 10.24 10.37 36.17
C PHE A 399 10.65 10.42 37.65
N ILE A 400 11.55 11.33 38.01
CA ILE A 400 12.04 11.47 39.40
C ILE A 400 10.99 12.22 40.24
N ASN A 401 10.40 11.58 41.26
CA ASN A 401 9.34 12.16 42.10
C ASN A 401 8.15 12.66 41.27
N PHE A 402 7.60 11.79 40.42
CA PHE A 402 6.55 12.11 39.47
C PHE A 402 5.28 12.69 40.12
N ASP A 403 4.87 13.90 39.70
CA ASP A 403 3.57 14.48 39.99
C ASP A 403 2.67 14.42 38.74
N PRO A 404 1.65 13.54 38.73
CA PRO A 404 0.77 13.37 37.57
C PRO A 404 -0.10 14.61 37.27
N SER A 405 -0.39 15.46 38.27
CA SER A 405 -1.23 16.65 38.08
C SER A 405 -0.53 17.72 37.23
N ARG A 406 0.80 17.68 37.18
CA ARG A 406 1.67 18.57 36.41
C ARG A 406 2.04 17.95 35.05
N PHE A 407 1.59 16.75 34.72
CA PHE A 407 1.97 16.11 33.46
C PHE A 407 1.27 16.79 32.27
N ARG A 408 2.04 17.12 31.22
CA ARG A 408 1.53 17.68 29.96
C ARG A 408 1.04 16.52 29.10
N ASP A 409 -0.27 16.37 28.97
CA ASP A 409 -0.86 15.30 28.18
C ASP A 409 -0.80 15.61 26.67
N ILE A 410 0.31 15.23 26.04
CA ILE A 410 0.55 15.43 24.60
C ILE A 410 -0.45 14.66 23.73
N GLU A 411 -1.08 13.59 24.25
CA GLU A 411 -2.10 12.84 23.49
C GLU A 411 -3.35 13.71 23.20
N VAL A 412 -3.61 14.75 24.00
CA VAL A 412 -4.66 15.74 23.69
C VAL A 412 -4.31 16.56 22.45
N LEU A 413 -3.04 16.96 22.31
CA LEU A 413 -2.55 17.69 21.15
C LEU A 413 -2.56 16.83 19.89
N GLU A 414 -2.11 15.57 19.98
CA GLU A 414 -2.15 14.61 18.87
C GLU A 414 -3.59 14.40 18.36
N ARG A 415 -4.57 14.28 19.26
CA ARG A 415 -5.99 14.20 18.90
C ARG A 415 -6.47 15.45 18.18
N ALA A 416 -6.14 16.64 18.69
CA ALA A 416 -6.53 17.90 18.05
C ALA A 416 -5.93 18.05 16.64
N LEU A 417 -4.68 17.62 16.43
CA LEU A 417 -4.05 17.59 15.11
C LEU A 417 -4.72 16.59 14.16
N SER A 418 -5.13 15.42 14.66
CA SER A 418 -5.88 14.43 13.89
C SER A 418 -7.26 14.94 13.47
N ASP A 419 -7.95 15.65 14.36
CA ASP A 419 -9.24 16.28 14.07
C ASP A 419 -9.10 17.37 13.00
N LEU A 420 -8.06 18.21 13.10
CA LEU A 420 -7.74 19.22 12.09
C LEU A 420 -7.49 18.57 10.72
N TYR A 421 -6.71 17.48 10.67
CA TYR A 421 -6.47 16.74 9.43
C TYR A 421 -7.76 16.15 8.85
N SER A 422 -8.62 15.59 9.71
CA SER A 422 -9.93 15.05 9.31
C SER A 422 -10.87 16.11 8.74
N GLN A 423 -10.75 17.36 9.20
CA GLN A 423 -11.50 18.50 8.65
C GLN A 423 -10.93 18.97 7.31
N GLU A 424 -9.61 19.00 7.15
CA GLU A 424 -8.96 19.40 5.89
C GLU A 424 -9.15 18.35 4.79
N SER A 425 -9.04 17.06 5.13
CA SER A 425 -9.22 15.97 4.16
C SER A 425 -10.63 15.87 3.59
N LYS A 426 -11.67 16.28 4.33
CA LYS A 426 -13.07 16.31 3.83
C LYS A 426 -13.33 17.41 2.79
N LYS A 427 -12.42 18.39 2.65
CA LYS A 427 -12.56 19.46 1.65
C LYS A 427 -12.16 19.03 0.24
N TYR A 428 -11.51 17.88 0.11
CA TYR A 428 -11.03 17.29 -1.14
C TYR A 428 -11.71 15.94 -1.38
#